data_AF-A0A524CZH9-F1
#
_entry.id   AF-A0A524CZH9-F1
#
_cell.length_a   1.000
_cell.length_b   1.000
_cell.length_c   1.000
_cell.angle_alpha   90.00
_cell.angle_beta   90.00
_cell.angle_gamma   90.00
#
_symmetry.space_group_name_H-M   'P 1'
#
loop_
_entity.id
_entity.type
_entity.pdbx_description
1 polymer ?
#
loop_
_entity_poly.entity_id
_entity_poly.type
_entity_poly.pdbx_seq_one_letter_code
_entity_poly.pdbx_strand_id
1 'polypeptide(L)'
;MDKEEENENEVTDSSEEEEEKTLIEKLKNKISSKKPKKSSQTQILQEKLNLEPGTLENIEKKLFVARFIDYFSEETFDFIYRDKEMKKYLEQINQILGNVSDKTQEDILLNQSFENKQINFILEQLKEKAEESASEKGINKSIDKRMRNLSIYISIPMLVLIFGLSFFIDYFILFPILCVFCMAPNIIKSYLVKKWQTFKEENKMEFYTNNREDIMILKGFVEDILENVRSKLLELKIPLQLIKFVLHSRDYENLEVINQKAQKGTTQFFVQFVYPEGVEPFPIPESLAQKYESNEQALEEIPEKNFIVFKNVKAKDGIIDSFVPTLKDNLADEINDILNKCEFTKATDDESIILPNYSPEMAIYCMCGEIVEIDNVQVCNWKNEFKFYLFEGKECDCGEKVYALSLMDEEQEIPEELENIFT
;
A
#
# COMPACT_ATOMS: atom_id res chain seq x y z
N MET A 1 52.13 69.17 1.21
CA MET A 1 50.68 69.30 0.99
C MET A 1 50.47 68.90 -0.46
N ASP A 2 50.37 67.59 -0.70
CA ASP A 2 49.09 66.85 -0.79
C ASP A 2 48.44 67.18 -2.14
N LYS A 3 48.01 66.27 -3.00
CA LYS A 3 47.88 64.80 -3.01
C LYS A 3 47.48 64.42 -4.47
N GLU A 4 47.75 63.15 -4.82
CA GLU A 4 47.00 62.24 -5.74
C GLU A 4 46.84 62.66 -7.23
N GLU A 5 47.45 61.96 -8.21
CA GLU A 5 47.16 60.60 -8.76
C GLU A 5 45.88 60.54 -9.60
N GLU A 6 46.02 60.27 -10.91
CA GLU A 6 45.56 59.01 -11.51
C GLU A 6 46.05 58.88 -12.96
N ASN A 7 46.45 57.64 -13.29
CA ASN A 7 47.16 57.23 -14.49
C ASN A 7 46.28 56.16 -15.17
N GLU A 8 45.96 56.35 -16.45
CA GLU A 8 45.18 55.39 -17.25
C GLU A 8 46.03 54.14 -17.53
N ASN A 9 45.50 52.96 -17.17
CA ASN A 9 46.01 51.65 -17.58
C ASN A 9 44.86 50.85 -18.21
N GLU A 10 44.89 50.71 -19.53
CA GLU A 10 44.17 49.70 -20.31
C GLU A 10 44.86 48.35 -20.15
N VAL A 11 44.27 47.39 -19.41
CA VAL A 11 44.64 45.97 -19.50
C VAL A 11 43.41 45.08 -19.25
N THR A 12 43.07 44.29 -20.29
CA THR A 12 42.36 42.99 -20.32
C THR A 12 40.92 42.86 -19.82
N ASP A 13 40.00 42.75 -20.78
CA ASP A 13 38.67 42.17 -20.60
C ASP A 13 38.38 41.17 -21.74
N SER A 14 38.99 39.98 -21.67
CA SER A 14 38.75 38.91 -22.66
C SER A 14 38.88 37.48 -22.13
N SER A 15 39.06 37.29 -20.81
CA SER A 15 39.18 35.96 -20.20
C SER A 15 37.94 35.51 -19.41
N GLU A 16 36.97 36.38 -19.13
CA GLU A 16 35.76 36.00 -18.37
C GLU A 16 34.62 35.49 -19.27
N GLU A 17 34.50 35.96 -20.52
CA GLU A 17 33.45 35.51 -21.44
C GLU A 17 33.64 34.07 -21.99
N GLU A 18 34.88 33.57 -22.07
CA GLU A 18 35.15 32.19 -22.53
C GLU A 18 34.94 31.15 -21.42
N GLU A 19 35.16 31.50 -20.15
CA GLU A 19 34.88 30.62 -19.01
C GLU A 19 33.36 30.50 -18.74
N GLU A 20 32.59 31.57 -18.96
CA GLU A 20 31.14 31.54 -18.75
C GLU A 20 30.41 30.71 -19.84
N LYS A 21 30.86 30.79 -21.10
CA LYS A 21 30.32 29.95 -22.20
C LYS A 21 30.63 28.46 -22.01
N THR A 22 31.82 28.11 -21.53
CA THR A 22 32.19 26.72 -21.28
C THR A 22 31.51 26.13 -20.03
N LEU A 23 31.13 26.94 -19.04
CA LEU A 23 30.30 26.53 -17.89
C LEU A 23 28.83 26.29 -18.29
N ILE A 24 28.26 27.15 -19.14
CA ILE A 24 26.88 27.02 -19.64
C ILE A 24 26.74 25.79 -20.56
N GLU A 25 27.77 25.49 -21.37
CA GLU A 25 27.77 24.33 -22.27
C GLU A 25 28.01 23.00 -21.50
N LYS A 26 28.83 23.02 -20.44
CA LYS A 26 28.97 21.90 -19.49
C LYS A 26 27.72 21.67 -18.64
N LEU A 27 26.94 22.72 -18.34
CA LEU A 27 25.63 22.59 -17.67
C LEU A 27 24.55 22.04 -18.61
N LYS A 28 24.52 22.46 -19.89
CA LYS A 28 23.58 21.91 -20.89
C LYS A 28 23.84 20.42 -21.19
N ASN A 29 25.09 19.99 -21.26
CA ASN A 29 25.43 18.57 -21.49
C ASN A 29 25.27 17.66 -20.26
N LYS A 30 25.17 18.22 -19.04
CA LYS A 30 24.75 17.48 -17.83
C LYS A 30 23.23 17.34 -17.68
N ILE A 31 22.45 18.11 -18.43
CA ILE A 31 20.97 18.06 -18.42
C ILE A 31 20.43 17.09 -19.48
N SER A 32 21.16 16.83 -20.58
CA SER A 32 20.70 15.96 -21.67
C SER A 32 20.93 14.45 -21.47
N SER A 33 21.50 14.02 -20.33
CA SER A 33 21.72 12.60 -20.01
C SER A 33 20.92 12.09 -18.80
N LYS A 34 19.85 12.81 -18.41
CA LYS A 34 18.84 12.24 -17.51
C LYS A 34 17.96 11.28 -18.29
N LYS A 35 18.07 9.99 -17.96
CA LYS A 35 17.05 8.97 -18.28
C LYS A 35 15.65 9.58 -18.11
N PRO A 36 14.68 9.31 -19.01
CA PRO A 36 13.36 9.91 -18.93
C PRO A 36 12.77 9.64 -17.55
N LYS A 37 12.57 10.70 -16.77
CA LYS A 37 11.83 10.63 -15.50
C LYS A 37 10.44 10.15 -15.89
N LYS A 38 10.05 8.94 -15.47
CA LYS A 38 8.66 8.50 -15.55
C LYS A 38 7.81 9.62 -14.92
N SER A 39 6.93 10.23 -15.70
CA SER A 39 6.01 11.26 -15.20
C SER A 39 5.16 10.66 -14.09
N SER A 40 5.01 11.36 -12.97
CA SER A 40 4.16 10.88 -11.88
C SER A 40 2.70 10.92 -12.34
N GLN A 41 1.85 10.06 -11.77
CA GLN A 41 0.41 10.05 -12.06
C GLN A 41 -0.22 11.44 -11.91
N THR A 42 0.25 12.21 -10.92
CA THR A 42 -0.10 13.62 -10.68
C THR A 42 0.24 14.52 -11.86
N GLN A 43 1.41 14.36 -12.48
CA GLN A 43 1.83 15.15 -13.65
C GLN A 43 0.97 14.82 -14.88
N ILE A 44 0.62 13.55 -15.07
CA ILE A 44 -0.27 13.11 -16.13
C ILE A 44 -1.69 13.65 -15.92
N LEU A 45 -2.17 13.70 -14.66
CA LEU A 45 -3.48 14.26 -14.33
C LEU A 45 -3.51 15.78 -14.52
N GLN A 46 -2.45 16.49 -14.11
CA GLN A 46 -2.32 17.96 -14.32
C GLN A 46 -2.36 18.31 -15.81
N GLU A 47 -1.60 17.58 -16.62
CA GLU A 47 -1.52 17.80 -18.07
C GLU A 47 -2.87 17.52 -18.75
N LYS A 48 -3.57 16.45 -18.36
CA LYS A 48 -4.87 16.09 -18.92
C LYS A 48 -6.02 16.99 -18.49
N LEU A 49 -5.91 17.63 -17.33
CA LEU A 49 -6.89 18.58 -16.80
C LEU A 49 -6.58 20.04 -17.19
N ASN A 50 -5.54 20.29 -17.98
CA ASN A 50 -5.06 21.63 -18.34
C ASN A 50 -4.81 22.55 -17.12
N LEU A 51 -4.29 21.97 -16.03
CA LEU A 51 -4.02 22.69 -14.79
C LEU A 51 -2.62 23.32 -14.79
N GLU A 52 -2.46 24.43 -14.08
CA GLU A 52 -1.14 25.03 -13.87
C GLU A 52 -0.20 24.04 -13.14
N PRO A 53 1.09 23.97 -13.54
CA PRO A 53 2.07 23.09 -12.91
C PRO A 53 2.13 23.28 -11.39
N GLY A 54 2.05 22.18 -10.64
CA GLY A 54 2.13 22.20 -9.18
C GLY A 54 0.79 22.40 -8.45
N THR A 55 -0.32 22.62 -9.16
CA THR A 55 -1.65 22.78 -8.54
C THR A 55 -2.12 21.52 -7.82
N LEU A 56 -2.08 20.35 -8.49
CA LEU A 56 -2.40 19.07 -7.84
C LEU A 56 -1.35 18.66 -6.79
N GLU A 57 -0.09 19.11 -6.94
CA GLU A 57 0.93 18.84 -5.93
C GLU A 57 0.61 19.53 -4.60
N ASN A 58 0.06 20.75 -4.65
CA ASN A 58 -0.40 21.44 -3.44
C ASN A 58 -1.60 20.74 -2.79
N ILE A 59 -2.54 20.22 -3.61
CA ILE A 59 -3.67 19.42 -3.12
C ILE A 59 -3.17 18.12 -2.45
N GLU A 60 -2.24 17.40 -3.07
CA GLU A 60 -1.64 16.19 -2.49
C GLU A 60 -0.89 16.47 -1.18
N LYS A 61 -0.20 17.61 -1.08
CA LYS A 61 0.46 18.05 0.15
C LYS A 61 -0.54 18.32 1.26
N LYS A 62 -1.66 19.01 0.98
CA LYS A 62 -2.73 19.22 1.97
C LYS A 62 -3.38 17.90 2.40
N LEU A 63 -3.70 17.03 1.44
CA LEU A 63 -4.21 15.69 1.72
C LEU A 63 -3.22 14.84 2.53
N PHE A 64 -1.91 15.03 2.37
CA PHE A 64 -0.93 14.39 3.24
C PHE A 64 -1.06 14.84 4.71
N VAL A 65 -1.21 16.15 4.95
CA VAL A 65 -1.41 16.68 6.32
C VAL A 65 -2.68 16.10 6.93
N ALA A 66 -3.80 16.14 6.19
CA ALA A 66 -5.07 15.56 6.62
C ALA A 66 -4.93 14.07 6.99
N ARG A 67 -4.33 13.26 6.11
CA ARG A 67 -4.12 11.82 6.33
C ARG A 67 -3.26 11.52 7.54
N PHE A 68 -2.20 12.30 7.74
CA PHE A 68 -1.30 12.10 8.88
C PHE A 68 -2.02 12.40 10.19
N ILE A 69 -2.68 13.56 10.30
CA ILE A 69 -3.35 13.98 11.53
C ILE A 69 -4.49 13.03 11.85
N ASP A 70 -5.27 12.64 10.84
CA ASP A 70 -6.33 11.65 10.97
C ASP A 70 -5.79 10.29 11.47
N TYR A 71 -4.73 9.76 10.84
CA TYR A 71 -4.07 8.54 11.29
C TYR A 71 -3.54 8.64 12.72
N PHE A 72 -2.89 9.75 13.07
CA PHE A 72 -2.40 9.99 14.42
C PHE A 72 -3.54 10.04 15.44
N SER A 73 -4.66 10.66 15.10
CA SER A 73 -5.84 10.78 15.98
C SER A 73 -6.51 9.43 16.25
N GLU A 74 -6.46 8.50 15.29
CA GLU A 74 -7.03 7.17 15.40
C GLU A 74 -6.07 6.14 15.99
N GLU A 75 -4.77 6.28 15.72
CA GLU A 75 -3.74 5.29 16.05
C GLU A 75 -2.56 5.93 16.79
N THR A 76 -2.86 6.79 17.79
CA THR A 76 -1.85 7.53 18.56
C THR A 76 -0.77 6.62 19.16
N PHE A 77 -1.16 5.42 19.60
CA PHE A 77 -0.22 4.44 20.17
C PHE A 77 0.88 4.02 19.19
N ASP A 78 0.67 4.06 17.87
CA ASP A 78 1.70 3.68 16.90
C ASP A 78 2.88 4.67 16.85
N PHE A 79 2.73 5.85 17.46
CA PHE A 79 3.74 6.90 17.50
C PHE A 79 4.53 6.99 18.81
N ILE A 80 4.16 6.19 19.83
CA ILE A 80 4.87 6.20 21.11
C ILE A 80 6.31 5.72 20.96
N TYR A 81 7.24 6.38 21.63
CA TYR A 81 8.68 6.13 21.58
C TYR A 81 9.30 6.26 20.18
N ARG A 82 8.66 7.01 19.27
CA ARG A 82 9.11 7.28 17.90
C ARG A 82 9.37 8.77 17.64
N ASP A 83 10.05 9.45 18.57
CA ASP A 83 10.30 10.90 18.52
C ASP A 83 10.87 11.40 17.19
N LYS A 84 11.81 10.65 16.60
CA LYS A 84 12.46 11.03 15.33
C LYS A 84 11.48 11.02 14.16
N GLU A 85 10.61 10.01 14.11
CA GLU A 85 9.60 9.91 13.05
C GLU A 85 8.57 11.01 13.23
N MET A 86 8.10 11.23 14.47
CA MET A 86 7.14 12.29 14.78
C MET A 86 7.66 13.66 14.38
N LYS A 87 8.89 14.01 14.79
CA LYS A 87 9.53 15.29 14.42
C LYS A 87 9.62 15.48 12.91
N LYS A 88 9.95 14.44 12.16
CA LYS A 88 10.00 14.50 10.69
C LYS A 88 8.63 14.81 10.10
N TYR A 89 7.56 14.21 10.61
CA TYR A 89 6.20 14.52 10.16
C TYR A 89 5.80 15.96 10.49
N LEU A 90 6.07 16.42 11.71
CA LEU A 90 5.79 17.80 12.13
C LEU A 90 6.56 18.82 11.28
N GLU A 91 7.85 18.59 11.04
CA GLU A 91 8.67 19.43 10.15
C GLU A 91 8.08 19.49 8.73
N GLN A 92 7.65 18.34 8.18
CA GLN A 92 7.00 18.29 6.87
C GLN A 92 5.67 19.04 6.83
N ILE A 93 4.84 18.91 7.87
CA ILE A 93 3.55 19.62 7.97
C ILE A 93 3.79 21.12 8.05
N ASN A 94 4.69 21.57 8.90
CA ASN A 94 5.04 22.98 9.03
C ASN A 94 5.62 23.55 7.71
N GLN A 95 6.43 22.78 6.99
CA GLN A 95 6.91 23.16 5.67
C GLN A 95 5.77 23.23 4.64
N ILE A 96 4.83 22.30 4.66
CA ILE A 96 3.69 22.31 3.74
C ILE A 96 2.82 23.53 3.99
N LEU A 97 2.42 23.77 5.25
CA LEU A 97 1.55 24.89 5.62
C LEU A 97 2.23 26.25 5.39
N GLY A 98 3.52 26.37 5.74
CA GLY A 98 4.29 27.59 5.53
C GLY A 98 4.60 27.91 4.06
N ASN A 99 4.64 26.91 3.17
CA ASN A 99 4.79 27.15 1.72
C ASN A 99 3.45 27.41 1.01
N VAL A 100 2.34 27.05 1.66
CA VAL A 100 0.98 27.18 1.13
C VAL A 100 0.35 28.51 1.52
N SER A 101 0.73 29.09 2.68
CA SER A 101 0.23 30.37 3.20
C SER A 101 0.40 31.58 2.28
N ASP A 102 1.29 31.53 1.29
CA ASP A 102 1.64 32.68 0.46
C ASP A 102 0.78 32.86 -0.80
N LYS A 103 -0.28 32.04 -1.00
CA LYS A 103 -0.96 31.92 -2.30
C LYS A 103 -2.44 32.28 -2.34
N THR A 104 -3.25 31.96 -1.32
CA THR A 104 -4.69 32.28 -1.30
C THR A 104 -5.19 32.67 0.09
N GLN A 105 -6.32 33.40 0.18
CA GLN A 105 -6.91 33.79 1.46
C GLN A 105 -7.34 32.57 2.31
N GLU A 106 -7.86 31.52 1.68
CA GLU A 106 -8.22 30.30 2.40
C GLU A 106 -6.99 29.56 2.95
N ASP A 107 -5.85 29.61 2.26
CA ASP A 107 -4.59 29.04 2.73
C ASP A 107 -4.06 29.76 3.98
N ILE A 108 -4.23 31.09 4.03
CA ILE A 108 -3.88 31.89 5.20
C ILE A 108 -4.77 31.51 6.37
N LEU A 109 -6.08 31.36 6.15
CA LEU A 109 -7.04 30.94 7.18
C LEU A 109 -6.72 29.53 7.68
N LEU A 110 -6.29 28.63 6.81
CA LEU A 110 -5.88 27.28 7.20
C LEU A 110 -4.64 27.28 8.10
N ASN A 111 -3.63 28.08 7.77
CA ASN A 111 -2.45 28.23 8.63
C ASN A 111 -2.80 28.88 9.98
N GLN A 112 -3.66 29.89 9.98
CA GLN A 112 -4.18 30.48 11.22
C GLN A 112 -4.97 29.46 12.04
N SER A 113 -5.80 28.61 11.41
CA SER A 113 -6.51 27.53 12.09
C SER A 113 -5.54 26.56 12.76
N PHE A 114 -4.46 26.17 12.06
CA PHE A 114 -3.42 25.30 12.60
C PHE A 114 -2.73 25.88 13.84
N GLU A 115 -2.36 27.17 13.79
CA GLU A 115 -1.72 27.88 14.91
C GLU A 115 -2.69 28.10 16.07
N ASN A 116 -3.92 28.58 15.79
CA ASN A 116 -4.93 28.88 16.79
C ASN A 116 -5.43 27.63 17.52
N LYS A 117 -5.61 26.52 16.79
CA LYS A 117 -5.99 25.21 17.36
C LYS A 117 -4.80 24.51 18.03
N GLN A 118 -3.59 25.09 17.97
CA GLN A 118 -2.37 24.57 18.60
C GLN A 118 -2.08 23.11 18.22
N ILE A 119 -2.26 22.76 16.96
CA ILE A 119 -2.24 21.36 16.49
C ILE A 119 -0.93 20.65 16.86
N ASN A 120 0.23 21.30 16.68
CA ASN A 120 1.53 20.73 17.06
C ASN A 120 1.60 20.38 18.56
N PHE A 121 1.11 21.27 19.42
CA PHE A 121 1.11 21.06 20.86
C PHE A 121 0.19 19.90 21.24
N ILE A 122 -1.01 19.82 20.66
CA ILE A 122 -1.95 18.73 20.91
C ILE A 122 -1.36 17.39 20.48
N LEU A 123 -0.73 17.32 19.30
CA LEU A 123 -0.07 16.11 18.82
C LEU A 123 1.03 15.64 19.78
N GLU A 124 1.89 16.54 20.25
CA GLU A 124 2.94 16.20 21.22
C GLU A 124 2.34 15.75 22.57
N GLN A 125 1.35 16.48 23.08
CA GLN A 125 0.68 16.17 24.34
C GLN A 125 -0.02 14.80 24.31
N LEU A 126 -0.76 14.49 23.24
CA LEU A 126 -1.41 13.19 23.07
C LEU A 126 -0.38 12.05 22.99
N LYS A 127 0.75 12.28 22.32
CA LYS A 127 1.85 11.31 22.27
C LYS A 127 2.41 11.03 23.66
N GLU A 128 2.67 12.08 24.45
CA GLU A 128 3.17 11.97 25.82
C GLU A 128 2.18 11.23 26.73
N LYS A 129 0.90 11.60 26.70
CA LYS A 129 -0.16 10.89 27.44
C LYS A 129 -0.25 9.41 27.03
N ALA A 130 -0.08 9.10 25.74
CA ALA A 130 -0.07 7.73 25.25
C ALA A 130 1.15 6.95 25.74
N GLU A 131 2.33 7.59 25.80
CA GLU A 131 3.56 7.03 26.39
C GLU A 131 3.42 6.78 27.89
N GLU A 132 2.79 7.70 28.63
CA GLU A 132 2.50 7.53 30.06
C GLU A 132 1.56 6.35 30.28
N SER A 133 0.44 6.30 29.56
CA SER A 133 -0.51 5.18 29.62
C SER A 133 0.13 3.84 29.26
N ALA A 134 1.00 3.81 28.26
CA ALA A 134 1.74 2.62 27.89
C ALA A 134 2.75 2.20 28.97
N SER A 135 3.43 3.16 29.58
CA SER A 135 4.41 2.92 30.65
C SER A 135 3.76 2.34 31.90
N GLU A 136 2.60 2.88 32.30
CA GLU A 136 1.80 2.36 33.43
C GLU A 136 1.40 0.89 33.23
N LYS A 137 1.15 0.50 31.98
CA LYS A 137 0.79 -0.87 31.58
C LYS A 137 2.01 -1.74 31.23
N GLY A 138 3.22 -1.25 31.52
CA GLY A 138 4.48 -2.01 31.44
C GLY A 138 5.16 -2.00 30.07
N ILE A 139 4.77 -1.11 29.16
CA ILE A 139 5.41 -0.89 27.86
C ILE A 139 6.25 0.38 27.96
N ASN A 140 7.56 0.24 28.20
CA ASN A 140 8.44 1.39 28.45
C ASN A 140 9.36 1.74 27.26
N LYS A 141 9.25 1.03 26.14
CA LYS A 141 10.12 1.17 24.96
C LYS A 141 9.37 0.83 23.68
N SER A 142 9.78 1.47 22.58
CA SER A 142 9.35 1.11 21.22
C SER A 142 9.47 -0.41 20.99
N ILE A 143 8.42 -0.98 20.43
CA ILE A 143 8.34 -2.41 20.11
C ILE A 143 9.32 -2.78 19.02
N ASP A 144 9.55 -1.92 18.02
CA ASP A 144 10.58 -2.18 17.01
C ASP A 144 11.97 -2.27 17.61
N LYS A 145 12.27 -1.38 18.57
CA LYS A 145 13.55 -1.42 19.30
C LYS A 145 13.65 -2.66 20.17
N ARG A 146 12.56 -3.07 20.82
CA ARG A 146 12.49 -4.31 21.61
C ARG A 146 12.68 -5.54 20.72
N MET A 147 11.98 -5.61 19.58
CA MET A 147 12.09 -6.68 18.59
C MET A 147 13.51 -6.78 18.04
N ARG A 148 14.10 -5.67 17.59
CA ARG A 148 15.46 -5.64 17.05
C ARG A 148 16.48 -6.10 18.08
N ASN A 149 16.41 -5.57 19.29
CA ASN A 149 17.35 -5.95 20.34
C ASN A 149 17.19 -7.43 20.72
N LEU A 150 15.97 -7.91 20.87
CA LEU A 150 15.71 -9.29 21.24
C LEU A 150 16.13 -10.27 20.13
N SER A 151 15.89 -9.92 18.87
CA SER A 151 16.42 -10.66 17.72
C SER A 151 17.94 -10.73 17.80
N ILE A 152 18.65 -9.62 18.01
CA ILE A 152 20.12 -9.60 18.11
C ILE A 152 20.61 -10.46 19.28
N TYR A 153 19.98 -10.33 20.47
CA TYR A 153 20.34 -11.08 21.66
C TYR A 153 20.13 -12.58 21.54
N ILE A 154 19.24 -13.02 20.66
CA ILE A 154 19.00 -14.44 20.39
C ILE A 154 19.89 -14.92 19.24
N SER A 155 19.93 -14.19 18.13
CA SER A 155 20.65 -14.57 16.93
C SER A 155 22.17 -14.67 17.17
N ILE A 156 22.77 -13.77 17.94
CA ILE A 156 24.23 -13.77 18.16
C ILE A 156 24.69 -15.01 18.95
N PRO A 157 24.18 -15.28 20.17
CA PRO A 157 24.57 -16.48 20.92
C PRO A 157 24.28 -17.78 20.17
N MET A 158 23.19 -17.80 19.40
CA MET A 158 22.83 -18.96 18.58
C MET A 158 23.81 -19.21 17.46
N LEU A 159 24.24 -18.17 16.75
CA LEU A 159 25.22 -18.31 15.68
C LEU A 159 26.57 -18.80 16.24
N VAL A 160 26.97 -18.30 17.40
CA VAL A 160 28.17 -18.78 18.12
C VAL A 160 28.03 -20.25 18.54
N LEU A 161 26.86 -20.64 19.06
CA LEU A 161 26.60 -22.01 19.49
C LEU A 161 26.57 -22.99 18.32
N ILE A 162 25.90 -22.64 17.21
CA ILE A 162 25.87 -23.44 15.98
C ILE A 162 27.28 -23.59 15.41
N PHE A 163 28.06 -22.50 15.35
CA PHE A 163 29.44 -22.54 14.88
C PHE A 163 30.35 -23.38 15.79
N GLY A 164 30.12 -23.37 17.11
CA GLY A 164 30.83 -24.24 18.05
C GLY A 164 30.46 -25.71 17.86
N LEU A 165 29.16 -26.01 17.71
CA LEU A 165 28.65 -27.37 17.55
C LEU A 165 29.01 -28.00 16.20
N SER A 166 29.22 -27.21 15.14
CA SER A 166 29.62 -27.73 13.82
C SER A 166 30.99 -28.41 13.82
N PHE A 167 31.82 -28.20 14.85
CA PHE A 167 33.12 -28.90 14.99
C PHE A 167 33.00 -30.27 15.67
N PHE A 168 31.90 -30.56 16.37
CA PHE A 168 31.78 -31.74 17.24
C PHE A 168 30.58 -32.63 16.93
N ILE A 169 29.57 -32.14 16.19
CA ILE A 169 28.31 -32.83 15.94
C ILE A 169 28.11 -33.04 14.44
N ASP A 170 27.59 -34.22 14.09
CA ASP A 170 27.30 -34.59 12.72
C ASP A 170 26.15 -33.75 12.12
N TYR A 171 26.23 -33.49 10.81
CA TYR A 171 25.32 -32.58 10.11
C TYR A 171 23.85 -33.00 10.21
N PHE A 172 23.57 -34.30 10.29
CA PHE A 172 22.23 -34.84 10.45
C PHE A 172 21.53 -34.43 11.75
N ILE A 173 22.29 -34.15 12.83
CA ILE A 173 21.74 -33.68 14.11
C ILE A 173 21.71 -32.15 14.15
N LEU A 174 22.70 -31.50 13.51
CA LEU A 174 22.79 -30.04 13.49
C LEU A 174 21.65 -29.41 12.66
N PHE A 175 21.23 -30.05 11.56
CA PHE A 175 20.24 -29.50 10.64
C PHE A 175 18.84 -29.28 11.27
N PRO A 176 18.22 -30.24 11.97
CA PRO A 176 16.92 -30.01 12.65
C PRO A 176 17.00 -28.90 13.71
N ILE A 177 18.12 -28.84 14.44
CA ILE A 177 18.37 -27.81 15.45
C ILE A 177 18.42 -26.43 14.79
N LEU A 178 19.08 -26.33 13.64
CA LEU A 178 19.18 -25.10 12.87
C LEU A 178 17.81 -24.64 12.33
N CYS A 179 16.97 -25.56 11.85
CA CYS A 179 15.60 -25.24 11.40
C CYS A 179 14.74 -24.64 12.53
N VAL A 180 14.72 -25.27 13.71
CA VAL A 180 13.96 -24.77 14.89
C VAL A 180 14.46 -23.37 15.28
N PHE A 181 15.77 -23.17 15.22
CA PHE A 181 16.41 -21.91 15.58
C PHE A 181 16.23 -20.80 14.57
N CYS A 182 16.12 -21.11 13.28
CA CYS A 182 15.76 -20.15 12.24
C CYS A 182 14.31 -19.67 12.39
N MET A 183 13.40 -20.49 12.92
CA MET A 183 12.00 -20.13 13.14
C MET A 183 11.77 -19.30 14.42
N ALA A 184 12.59 -19.49 15.45
CA ALA A 184 12.43 -18.82 16.75
C ALA A 184 12.29 -17.27 16.66
N PRO A 185 13.12 -16.54 15.89
CA PRO A 185 12.98 -15.10 15.72
C PRO A 185 11.60 -14.68 15.15
N ASN A 186 11.08 -15.43 14.18
CA ASN A 186 9.78 -15.16 13.56
C ASN A 186 8.63 -15.41 14.54
N ILE A 187 8.68 -16.49 15.32
CA ILE A 187 7.69 -16.80 16.35
C ILE A 187 7.65 -15.68 17.40
N ILE A 188 8.81 -15.24 17.87
CA ILE A 188 8.90 -14.16 18.87
C ILE A 188 8.41 -12.83 18.29
N LYS A 189 8.77 -12.51 17.05
CA LYS A 189 8.27 -11.33 16.34
C LYS A 189 6.75 -11.35 16.27
N SER A 190 6.16 -12.46 15.82
CA SER A 190 4.71 -12.63 15.74
C SER A 190 4.04 -12.47 17.11
N TYR A 191 4.60 -13.09 18.16
CA TYR A 191 4.10 -12.95 19.52
C TYR A 191 4.13 -11.50 20.04
N LEU A 192 5.24 -10.78 19.81
CA LEU A 192 5.37 -9.37 20.22
C LEU A 192 4.41 -8.45 19.46
N VAL A 193 4.25 -8.68 18.14
CA VAL A 193 3.28 -7.93 17.32
C VAL A 193 1.87 -8.21 17.80
N LYS A 194 1.49 -9.47 18.01
CA LYS A 194 0.16 -9.83 18.52
C LYS A 194 -0.10 -9.19 19.89
N LYS A 195 0.87 -9.27 20.81
CA LYS A 195 0.77 -8.62 22.13
C LYS A 195 0.61 -7.10 22.03
N TRP A 196 1.28 -6.46 21.08
CA TRP A 196 1.11 -5.03 20.82
C TRP A 196 -0.29 -4.70 20.31
N GLN A 197 -0.78 -5.45 19.33
CA GLN A 197 -2.11 -5.21 18.78
C GLN A 197 -3.19 -5.39 19.84
N THR A 198 -3.10 -6.46 20.65
CA THR A 198 -4.00 -6.65 21.79
C THR A 198 -3.95 -5.48 22.78
N PHE A 199 -2.75 -5.00 23.11
CA PHE A 199 -2.61 -3.81 23.95
C PHE A 199 -3.32 -2.58 23.33
N LYS A 200 -3.11 -2.32 22.03
CA LYS A 200 -3.76 -1.19 21.36
C LYS A 200 -5.28 -1.34 21.40
N GLU A 201 -5.81 -2.49 21.03
CA GLU A 201 -7.26 -2.75 21.00
C GLU A 201 -7.90 -2.58 22.39
N GLU A 202 -7.28 -3.14 23.43
CA GLU A 202 -7.80 -3.11 24.79
C GLU A 202 -7.89 -1.70 25.38
N ASN A 203 -7.04 -0.76 24.96
CA ASN A 203 -7.05 0.58 25.53
C ASN A 203 -7.10 1.77 24.57
N LYS A 204 -7.36 1.52 23.28
CA LYS A 204 -7.76 2.54 22.31
C LYS A 204 -9.00 3.31 22.78
N MET A 205 -10.07 2.61 23.18
CA MET A 205 -11.33 3.25 23.58
C MET A 205 -11.21 4.08 24.86
N GLU A 206 -10.47 3.57 25.84
CA GLU A 206 -10.18 4.29 27.10
C GLU A 206 -9.37 5.56 26.81
N PHE A 207 -8.29 5.44 26.03
CA PHE A 207 -7.46 6.57 25.64
C PHE A 207 -8.23 7.63 24.87
N TYR A 208 -9.04 7.20 23.88
CA TYR A 208 -9.90 8.10 23.10
C TYR A 208 -10.88 8.84 24.00
N THR A 209 -11.53 8.15 24.94
CA THR A 209 -12.52 8.76 25.84
C THR A 209 -11.87 9.82 26.73
N ASN A 210 -10.69 9.53 27.28
CA ASN A 210 -9.96 10.44 28.17
C ASN A 210 -9.39 11.67 27.45
N ASN A 211 -9.20 11.58 26.14
CA ASN A 211 -8.58 12.63 25.32
C ASN A 211 -9.49 13.12 24.18
N ARG A 212 -10.80 12.93 24.34
CA ARG A 212 -11.77 13.17 23.27
C ARG A 212 -11.72 14.62 22.77
N GLU A 213 -11.57 15.58 23.66
CA GLU A 213 -11.55 17.01 23.29
C GLU A 213 -10.38 17.33 22.35
N ASP A 214 -9.17 16.94 22.76
CA ASP A 214 -7.95 17.08 21.98
C ASP A 214 -8.07 16.39 20.61
N ILE A 215 -8.61 15.16 20.58
CA ILE A 215 -8.83 14.39 19.35
C ILE A 215 -9.85 15.07 18.44
N MET A 216 -10.93 15.63 18.98
CA MET A 216 -11.94 16.35 18.20
C MET A 216 -11.38 17.64 17.61
N ILE A 217 -10.46 18.33 18.30
CA ILE A 217 -9.75 19.49 17.74
C ILE A 217 -8.92 19.07 16.53
N LEU A 218 -8.19 17.94 16.62
CA LEU A 218 -7.44 17.38 15.49
C LEU A 218 -8.36 17.03 14.31
N LYS A 219 -9.46 16.31 14.56
CA LYS A 219 -10.45 15.94 13.53
C LYS A 219 -11.09 17.18 12.89
N GLY A 220 -11.45 18.18 13.69
CA GLY A 220 -12.00 19.44 13.17
C GLY A 220 -10.98 20.20 12.31
N PHE A 221 -9.68 20.10 12.58
CA PHE A 221 -8.67 20.66 11.67
C PHE A 221 -8.49 19.84 10.39
N VAL A 222 -8.60 18.51 10.46
CA VAL A 222 -8.65 17.66 9.25
C VAL A 222 -9.83 18.06 8.37
N GLU A 223 -11.00 18.30 8.97
CA GLU A 223 -12.18 18.77 8.27
C GLU A 223 -11.95 20.12 7.56
N ASP A 224 -11.34 21.11 8.23
CA ASP A 224 -10.97 22.39 7.61
C ASP A 224 -10.08 22.17 6.36
N ILE A 225 -9.09 21.26 6.44
CA ILE A 225 -8.22 20.94 5.30
C ILE A 225 -9.03 20.33 4.16
N LEU A 226 -9.88 19.36 4.47
CA LEU A 226 -10.69 18.65 3.48
C LEU A 226 -11.67 19.59 2.78
N GLU A 227 -12.30 20.49 3.53
CA GLU A 227 -13.20 21.51 2.97
C GLU A 227 -12.43 22.47 2.05
N ASN A 228 -11.28 22.97 2.48
CA ASN A 228 -10.43 23.82 1.66
C ASN A 228 -9.95 23.11 0.37
N VAL A 229 -9.58 21.83 0.46
CA VAL A 229 -9.22 21.03 -0.72
C VAL A 229 -10.43 20.89 -1.65
N ARG A 230 -11.61 20.55 -1.12
CA ARG A 230 -12.82 20.39 -1.92
C ARG A 230 -13.18 21.70 -2.63
N SER A 231 -13.19 22.82 -1.91
CA SER A 231 -13.45 24.15 -2.48
C SER A 231 -12.49 24.46 -3.62
N LYS A 232 -11.19 24.14 -3.44
CA LYS A 232 -10.20 24.37 -4.49
C LYS A 232 -10.41 23.47 -5.71
N LEU A 233 -10.77 22.20 -5.52
CA LEU A 233 -11.11 21.29 -6.62
C LEU A 233 -12.32 21.80 -7.41
N LEU A 234 -13.34 22.31 -6.72
CA LEU A 234 -14.53 22.89 -7.34
C LEU A 234 -14.21 24.17 -8.13
N GLU A 235 -13.40 25.08 -7.57
CA GLU A 235 -12.93 26.30 -8.24
C GLU A 235 -12.19 25.97 -9.55
N LEU A 236 -11.36 24.93 -9.52
CA LEU A 236 -10.60 24.45 -10.66
C LEU A 236 -11.41 23.57 -11.62
N LYS A 237 -12.69 23.32 -11.33
CA LYS A 237 -13.59 22.43 -12.09
C LYS A 237 -13.02 21.03 -12.29
N ILE A 238 -12.29 20.53 -11.29
CA ILE A 238 -11.72 19.18 -11.30
C ILE A 238 -12.82 18.21 -10.85
N PRO A 239 -13.09 17.12 -11.59
CA PRO A 239 -14.04 16.13 -11.16
C PRO A 239 -13.60 15.48 -9.83
N LEU A 240 -14.48 15.52 -8.81
CA LEU A 240 -14.15 15.11 -7.45
C LEU A 240 -13.88 13.60 -7.34
N GLN A 241 -14.50 12.80 -8.22
CA GLN A 241 -14.32 11.35 -8.34
C GLN A 241 -12.88 10.95 -8.70
N LEU A 242 -12.11 11.87 -9.29
CA LEU A 242 -10.71 11.60 -9.65
C LEU A 242 -9.79 11.55 -8.43
N ILE A 243 -10.21 12.16 -7.31
CA ILE A 243 -9.40 12.34 -6.10
C ILE A 243 -9.82 11.32 -5.06
N LYS A 244 -9.22 10.12 -5.13
CA LYS A 244 -9.39 9.04 -4.17
C LYS A 244 -8.21 9.01 -3.20
N PHE A 245 -8.49 8.92 -1.90
CA PHE A 245 -7.45 8.89 -0.87
C PHE A 245 -7.90 8.06 0.34
N VAL A 246 -6.98 7.82 1.28
CA VAL A 246 -7.21 6.92 2.42
C VAL A 246 -7.24 7.71 3.72
N LEU A 247 -8.26 7.49 4.53
CA LEU A 247 -8.37 7.96 5.91
C LEU A 247 -8.57 6.76 6.86
N HIS A 248 -8.49 7.00 8.15
CA HIS A 248 -8.70 6.05 9.26
C HIS A 248 -9.98 6.37 10.05
N SER A 249 -10.59 7.53 9.83
CA SER A 249 -11.90 7.93 10.36
C SER A 249 -12.94 8.07 9.24
N ARG A 250 -14.21 7.87 9.58
CA ARG A 250 -15.38 8.10 8.71
C ARG A 250 -16.20 9.33 9.10
N ASP A 251 -15.72 10.10 10.06
CA ASP A 251 -16.52 11.13 10.76
C ASP A 251 -16.68 12.43 9.94
N TYR A 252 -16.22 12.49 8.70
CA TYR A 252 -16.19 13.71 7.88
C TYR A 252 -17.40 13.78 6.95
N GLU A 253 -18.16 14.88 7.00
CA GLU A 253 -19.47 15.00 6.32
C GLU A 253 -19.37 15.07 4.78
N ASN A 254 -18.25 15.56 4.25
CA ASN A 254 -18.08 15.88 2.83
C ASN A 254 -17.47 14.74 2.00
N LEU A 255 -17.46 13.52 2.54
CA LEU A 255 -16.79 12.36 1.96
C LEU A 255 -17.73 11.17 1.82
N GLU A 256 -17.52 10.41 0.75
CA GLU A 256 -18.15 9.11 0.52
C GLU A 256 -17.10 8.01 0.66
N VAL A 257 -17.44 6.97 1.42
CA VAL A 257 -16.59 5.78 1.58
C VAL A 257 -16.83 4.84 0.41
N ILE A 258 -15.81 4.66 -0.43
CA ILE A 258 -15.82 3.75 -1.57
C ILE A 258 -15.52 2.33 -1.10
N ASN A 259 -14.55 2.18 -0.20
CA ASN A 259 -14.07 0.87 0.26
C ASN A 259 -13.51 0.97 1.69
N GLN A 260 -13.46 -0.17 2.38
CA GLN A 260 -12.85 -0.32 3.69
C GLN A 260 -11.92 -1.53 3.68
N LYS A 261 -10.67 -1.35 4.12
CA LYS A 261 -9.69 -2.43 4.28
C LYS A 261 -9.16 -2.46 5.70
N ALA A 262 -9.16 -3.64 6.32
CA ALA A 262 -8.44 -3.86 7.56
C ALA A 262 -6.97 -4.20 7.23
N GLN A 263 -6.02 -3.42 7.75
CA GLN A 263 -4.59 -3.68 7.56
C GLN A 263 -3.85 -3.54 8.89
N LYS A 264 -3.16 -4.60 9.33
CA LYS A 264 -2.29 -4.59 10.52
C LYS A 264 -2.98 -4.06 11.80
N GLY A 265 -4.26 -4.40 12.00
CA GLY A 265 -5.03 -3.99 13.18
C GLY A 265 -5.64 -2.59 13.08
N THR A 266 -5.49 -1.88 11.96
CA THR A 266 -6.12 -0.58 11.72
C THR A 266 -7.11 -0.69 10.57
N THR A 267 -8.17 0.13 10.62
CA THR A 267 -9.15 0.21 9.53
C THR A 267 -8.82 1.41 8.65
N GLN A 268 -8.69 1.16 7.36
CA GLN A 268 -8.50 2.18 6.34
C GLN A 268 -9.77 2.33 5.52
N PHE A 269 -10.20 3.56 5.33
CA PHE A 269 -11.33 3.97 4.51
C PHE A 269 -10.81 4.65 3.25
N PHE A 270 -11.13 4.07 2.10
CA PHE A 270 -10.90 4.69 0.80
C PHE A 270 -12.08 5.62 0.53
N VAL A 271 -11.80 6.90 0.42
CA VAL A 271 -12.80 7.96 0.36
C VAL A 271 -12.63 8.81 -0.89
N GLN A 272 -13.74 9.42 -1.31
CA GLN A 272 -13.78 10.47 -2.32
C GLN A 272 -14.64 11.64 -1.84
N PHE A 273 -14.47 12.81 -2.44
CA PHE A 273 -15.27 13.99 -2.11
C PHE A 273 -16.67 13.91 -2.73
N VAL A 274 -17.66 14.38 -1.96
CA VAL A 274 -19.05 14.51 -2.41
C VAL A 274 -19.30 15.92 -2.93
N TYR A 275 -20.02 16.02 -4.05
CA TYR A 275 -20.48 17.30 -4.59
C TYR A 275 -21.52 17.95 -3.65
N PRO A 276 -21.42 19.26 -3.39
CA PRO A 276 -22.42 19.95 -2.59
C PRO A 276 -23.76 20.01 -3.32
N GLU A 277 -24.85 20.13 -2.57
CA GLU A 277 -26.20 20.19 -3.13
C GLU A 277 -26.33 21.33 -4.16
N GLY A 278 -26.92 21.02 -5.32
CA GLY A 278 -27.12 21.98 -6.41
C GLY A 278 -25.92 22.19 -7.34
N VAL A 279 -24.80 21.50 -7.12
CA VAL A 279 -23.67 21.47 -8.07
C VAL A 279 -23.65 20.14 -8.81
N GLU A 280 -23.82 20.20 -10.14
CA GLU A 280 -23.73 19.01 -10.99
C GLU A 280 -22.27 18.53 -11.12
N PRO A 281 -22.02 17.21 -11.18
CA PRO A 281 -20.69 16.67 -11.38
C PRO A 281 -20.02 17.19 -12.64
N PHE A 282 -18.72 17.52 -12.54
CA PHE A 282 -17.95 17.92 -13.71
C PHE A 282 -17.68 16.70 -14.61
N PRO A 283 -17.78 16.84 -15.94
CA PRO A 283 -17.52 15.73 -16.85
C PRO A 283 -16.06 15.29 -16.73
N ILE A 284 -15.85 13.99 -16.57
CA ILE A 284 -14.50 13.40 -16.61
C ILE A 284 -14.02 13.45 -18.07
N PRO A 285 -12.85 14.05 -18.37
CA PRO A 285 -12.32 14.06 -19.73
C PRO A 285 -12.20 12.64 -20.28
N GLU A 286 -12.60 12.38 -21.53
CA GLU A 286 -12.59 11.03 -22.14
C GLU A 286 -11.21 10.33 -22.04
N SER A 287 -10.13 11.11 -22.11
CA SER A 287 -8.76 10.61 -21.95
C SER A 287 -8.44 10.07 -20.55
N LEU A 288 -9.24 10.44 -19.54
CA LEU A 288 -9.23 9.92 -18.18
C LEU A 288 -10.40 8.97 -17.96
N ALA A 289 -11.53 9.15 -18.63
CA ALA A 289 -12.72 8.29 -18.52
C ALA A 289 -12.37 6.81 -18.73
N GLN A 290 -11.56 6.46 -19.73
CA GLN A 290 -11.11 5.06 -19.92
C GLN A 290 -10.31 4.46 -18.74
N LYS A 291 -9.70 5.28 -17.87
CA LYS A 291 -9.03 4.83 -16.64
C LYS A 291 -9.91 4.87 -15.39
N TYR A 292 -11.07 5.53 -15.45
CA TYR A 292 -11.97 5.77 -14.32
C TYR A 292 -13.32 5.06 -14.48
N GLU A 293 -13.86 4.95 -15.69
CA GLU A 293 -14.98 4.05 -16.04
C GLU A 293 -14.58 2.59 -15.84
N SER A 294 -13.29 2.25 -16.04
CA SER A 294 -12.71 0.97 -15.64
C SER A 294 -12.59 0.77 -14.12
N ASN A 295 -13.00 1.75 -13.30
CA ASN A 295 -12.95 1.72 -11.82
C ASN A 295 -14.32 1.99 -11.16
N GLU A 296 -15.37 2.33 -11.92
CA GLU A 296 -16.71 2.66 -11.37
C GLU A 296 -17.83 1.77 -11.93
N GLN A 297 -17.58 0.98 -12.98
CA GLN A 297 -18.48 -0.07 -13.42
C GLN A 297 -18.00 -1.42 -12.90
N ALA A 298 -18.62 -1.87 -11.81
CA ALA A 298 -18.33 -3.09 -11.07
C ALA A 298 -16.95 -3.13 -10.42
N LEU A 299 -16.90 -3.73 -9.22
CA LEU A 299 -15.72 -4.41 -8.75
C LEU A 299 -15.33 -5.45 -9.82
N GLU A 300 -14.45 -5.10 -10.75
CA GLU A 300 -13.58 -6.11 -11.32
C GLU A 300 -12.43 -6.28 -10.34
N GLU A 301 -12.48 -7.43 -9.68
CA GLU A 301 -11.32 -8.14 -9.14
C GLU A 301 -10.09 -7.79 -9.99
N ILE A 302 -8.97 -7.45 -9.35
CA ILE A 302 -7.69 -7.40 -10.08
C ILE A 302 -7.65 -8.72 -10.85
N PRO A 303 -7.67 -8.73 -12.20
CA PRO A 303 -7.79 -9.97 -12.94
C PRO A 303 -6.68 -10.86 -12.46
N GLU A 304 -7.07 -11.98 -11.85
CA GLU A 304 -6.12 -12.83 -11.16
C GLU A 304 -5.13 -13.31 -12.21
N LYS A 305 -3.83 -13.04 -12.00
CA LYS A 305 -2.83 -13.28 -13.05
C LYS A 305 -2.21 -14.67 -12.96
N ASN A 306 -2.39 -15.33 -11.81
CA ASN A 306 -1.73 -16.58 -11.47
C ASN A 306 -2.68 -17.76 -11.66
N PHE A 307 -3.13 -17.97 -12.90
CA PHE A 307 -3.91 -19.16 -13.25
C PHE A 307 -3.00 -20.31 -13.68
N ILE A 308 -3.18 -21.45 -13.02
CA ILE A 308 -2.53 -22.71 -13.34
C ILE A 308 -3.58 -23.65 -13.94
N VAL A 309 -3.39 -24.11 -15.16
CA VAL A 309 -4.29 -25.08 -15.77
C VAL A 309 -3.65 -26.46 -15.70
N PHE A 310 -4.42 -27.44 -15.25
CA PHE A 310 -3.98 -28.83 -15.18
C PHE A 310 -4.04 -29.44 -16.58
N LYS A 311 -2.88 -29.87 -17.10
CA LYS A 311 -2.76 -30.58 -18.38
C LYS A 311 -2.56 -32.08 -18.16
N ASN A 312 -2.90 -32.89 -19.17
CA ASN A 312 -2.79 -34.35 -19.13
C ASN A 312 -3.46 -34.94 -17.87
N VAL A 313 -4.64 -34.41 -17.54
CA VAL A 313 -5.40 -34.81 -16.37
C VAL A 313 -5.88 -36.25 -16.56
N LYS A 314 -5.51 -37.13 -15.63
CA LYS A 314 -6.17 -38.43 -15.47
C LYS A 314 -7.20 -38.27 -14.38
N ALA A 315 -8.45 -38.11 -14.77
CA ALA A 315 -9.56 -37.98 -13.85
C ALA A 315 -10.72 -38.87 -14.26
N LYS A 316 -11.38 -39.45 -13.26
CA LYS A 316 -12.55 -40.29 -13.45
C LYS A 316 -13.55 -40.10 -12.32
N ASP A 317 -14.82 -39.96 -12.69
CA ASP A 317 -15.94 -39.71 -11.79
C ASP A 317 -15.67 -38.50 -10.87
N GLY A 318 -14.98 -37.47 -11.40
CA GLY A 318 -14.64 -36.25 -10.67
C GLY A 318 -13.43 -36.34 -9.73
N ILE A 319 -12.70 -37.47 -9.71
CA ILE A 319 -11.47 -37.67 -8.90
C ILE A 319 -10.25 -37.58 -9.81
N ILE A 320 -9.29 -36.73 -9.44
CA ILE A 320 -8.06 -36.47 -10.21
C ILE A 320 -6.90 -37.30 -9.63
N ASP A 321 -6.42 -38.27 -10.40
CA ASP A 321 -5.32 -39.15 -10.02
C ASP A 321 -3.93 -38.54 -10.32
N SER A 322 -3.81 -37.82 -11.44
CA SER A 322 -2.55 -37.18 -11.87
C SER A 322 -2.79 -36.01 -12.81
N PHE A 323 -1.91 -35.01 -12.77
CA PHE A 323 -1.96 -33.83 -13.62
C PHE A 323 -0.57 -33.20 -13.82
N VAL A 324 -0.44 -32.31 -14.80
CA VAL A 324 0.73 -31.46 -15.00
C VAL A 324 0.31 -29.99 -14.85
N PRO A 325 0.74 -29.28 -13.79
CA PRO A 325 0.38 -27.88 -13.61
C PRO A 325 1.11 -27.00 -14.63
N THR A 326 0.36 -26.18 -15.37
CA THR A 326 0.93 -25.24 -16.34
C THR A 326 0.44 -23.82 -16.05
N LEU A 327 1.35 -22.89 -15.79
CA LEU A 327 1.00 -21.48 -15.65
C LEU A 327 0.55 -20.93 -17.02
N LYS A 328 -0.61 -20.28 -17.06
CA LYS A 328 -1.20 -19.66 -18.25
C LYS A 328 -1.37 -18.15 -18.02
N ASP A 329 -0.27 -17.48 -17.70
CA ASP A 329 -0.22 -16.03 -17.44
C ASP A 329 -0.71 -15.21 -18.64
N ASN A 330 -0.39 -15.66 -19.86
CA ASN A 330 -0.77 -15.03 -21.11
C ASN A 330 -2.26 -15.19 -21.47
N LEU A 331 -3.00 -16.06 -20.77
CA LEU A 331 -4.44 -16.26 -20.95
C LEU A 331 -5.25 -15.79 -19.74
N ALA A 332 -4.64 -15.06 -18.81
CA ALA A 332 -5.30 -14.64 -17.58
C ALA A 332 -6.59 -13.83 -17.84
N ASP A 333 -6.57 -12.92 -18.81
CA ASP A 333 -7.74 -12.12 -19.17
C ASP A 333 -8.87 -13.00 -19.73
N GLU A 334 -8.54 -13.97 -20.60
CA GLU A 334 -9.51 -14.92 -21.16
C GLU A 334 -10.12 -15.84 -20.08
N ILE A 335 -9.29 -16.31 -19.14
CA ILE A 335 -9.75 -17.15 -18.02
C ILE A 335 -10.70 -16.35 -17.11
N ASN A 336 -10.37 -15.10 -16.77
CA ASN A 336 -11.26 -14.24 -15.99
C ASN A 336 -12.60 -14.01 -16.69
N ASP A 337 -12.60 -13.74 -18.01
CA ASP A 337 -13.81 -13.58 -18.82
C ASP A 337 -14.72 -14.82 -18.81
N ILE A 338 -14.13 -16.01 -18.70
CA ILE A 338 -14.86 -17.28 -18.61
C ILE A 338 -15.41 -17.49 -17.21
N LEU A 339 -14.60 -17.26 -16.18
CA LEU A 339 -15.02 -17.38 -14.78
C LEU A 339 -16.18 -16.42 -14.47
N ASN A 340 -16.15 -15.20 -15.01
CA ASN A 340 -17.25 -14.24 -14.90
C ASN A 340 -18.57 -14.70 -15.56
N LYS A 341 -18.51 -15.68 -16.46
CA LYS A 341 -19.67 -16.30 -17.12
C LYS A 341 -20.07 -17.63 -16.50
N CYS A 342 -19.40 -18.08 -15.45
CA CYS A 342 -19.68 -19.33 -14.76
C CYS A 342 -20.65 -19.13 -13.59
N GLU A 343 -21.48 -20.14 -13.36
CA GLU A 343 -22.15 -20.31 -12.06
C GLU A 343 -21.25 -21.14 -11.14
N PHE A 344 -21.04 -20.66 -9.92
CA PHE A 344 -20.16 -21.30 -8.94
C PHE A 344 -20.97 -22.10 -7.93
N THR A 345 -20.59 -23.36 -7.74
CA THR A 345 -21.12 -24.20 -6.66
C THR A 345 -19.96 -24.78 -5.87
N LYS A 346 -20.05 -24.78 -4.55
CA LYS A 346 -19.02 -25.43 -3.73
C LYS A 346 -19.01 -26.93 -4.04
N ALA A 347 -17.83 -27.52 -4.24
CA ALA A 347 -17.73 -28.95 -4.43
C ALA A 347 -18.30 -29.70 -3.21
N THR A 348 -19.06 -30.76 -3.46
CA THR A 348 -19.67 -31.59 -2.41
C THR A 348 -18.65 -32.39 -1.62
N ASP A 349 -17.56 -32.73 -2.28
CA ASP A 349 -16.49 -33.56 -1.76
C ASP A 349 -15.31 -32.70 -1.31
N ASP A 350 -14.62 -33.17 -0.28
CA ASP A 350 -13.46 -32.49 0.29
C ASP A 350 -12.29 -32.51 -0.70
N GLU A 351 -11.36 -31.56 -0.60
CA GLU A 351 -10.22 -31.44 -1.52
C GLU A 351 -9.36 -32.72 -1.56
N SER A 352 -9.28 -33.40 -0.42
CA SER A 352 -8.58 -34.69 -0.25
C SER A 352 -9.25 -35.87 -0.96
N ILE A 353 -10.52 -35.73 -1.34
CA ILE A 353 -11.27 -36.71 -2.12
C ILE A 353 -11.12 -36.42 -3.62
N ILE A 354 -11.15 -35.14 -4.00
CA ILE A 354 -11.01 -34.71 -5.40
C ILE A 354 -9.57 -34.85 -5.88
N LEU A 355 -8.59 -34.61 -5.01
CA LEU A 355 -7.15 -34.65 -5.32
C LEU A 355 -6.37 -35.50 -4.29
N PRO A 356 -6.61 -36.81 -4.20
CA PRO A 356 -6.10 -37.66 -3.12
C PRO A 356 -4.57 -37.80 -3.08
N ASN A 357 -3.90 -37.57 -4.20
CA ASN A 357 -2.45 -37.70 -4.35
C ASN A 357 -1.69 -36.36 -4.26
N TYR A 358 -2.32 -35.31 -3.72
CA TYR A 358 -1.66 -34.01 -3.56
C TYR A 358 -0.45 -34.12 -2.64
N SER A 359 0.73 -34.01 -3.22
CA SER A 359 2.02 -34.25 -2.57
C SER A 359 3.07 -33.31 -3.15
N PRO A 360 4.22 -33.10 -2.49
CA PRO A 360 5.29 -32.25 -3.02
C PRO A 360 5.80 -32.65 -4.41
N GLU A 361 5.51 -33.84 -4.92
CA GLU A 361 5.89 -34.29 -6.28
C GLU A 361 4.81 -33.99 -7.32
N MET A 362 3.57 -33.74 -6.87
CA MET A 362 2.38 -33.40 -7.67
C MET A 362 1.65 -32.21 -7.03
N ALA A 363 2.40 -31.15 -6.73
CA ALA A 363 1.88 -29.96 -6.06
C ALA A 363 1.66 -28.80 -7.05
N ILE A 364 0.76 -27.89 -6.69
CA ILE A 364 0.68 -26.57 -7.30
C ILE A 364 1.74 -25.70 -6.62
N TYR A 365 2.57 -25.02 -7.42
CA TYR A 365 3.57 -24.10 -6.90
C TYR A 365 3.21 -22.66 -7.20
N CYS A 366 3.44 -21.78 -6.22
CA CYS A 366 3.40 -20.34 -6.41
C CYS A 366 4.62 -19.88 -7.23
N MET A 367 4.58 -18.67 -7.78
CA MET A 367 5.70 -18.06 -8.50
C MET A 367 6.97 -17.94 -7.65
N CYS A 368 6.85 -17.87 -6.32
CA CYS A 368 7.99 -17.88 -5.40
C CYS A 368 8.60 -19.28 -5.18
N GLY A 369 7.97 -20.35 -5.70
CA GLY A 369 8.41 -21.73 -5.56
C GLY A 369 7.84 -22.48 -4.34
N GLU A 370 6.96 -21.85 -3.55
CA GLU A 370 6.29 -22.51 -2.42
C GLU A 370 5.10 -23.36 -2.88
N ILE A 371 4.83 -24.45 -2.15
CA ILE A 371 3.65 -25.29 -2.39
C ILE A 371 2.41 -24.53 -1.94
N VAL A 372 1.42 -24.44 -2.83
CA VAL A 372 0.14 -23.80 -2.55
C VAL A 372 -0.71 -24.71 -1.67
N GLU A 373 -1.15 -24.20 -0.53
CA GLU A 373 -2.22 -24.84 0.25
C GLU A 373 -3.57 -24.50 -0.39
N ILE A 374 -4.34 -25.53 -0.74
CA ILE A 374 -5.71 -25.34 -1.25
C ILE A 374 -6.61 -24.95 -0.06
N ASP A 375 -7.45 -23.94 -0.25
CA ASP A 375 -8.40 -23.44 0.76
C ASP A 375 -9.84 -23.79 0.38
N ASN A 376 -10.13 -23.79 -0.91
CA ASN A 376 -11.47 -23.97 -1.43
C ASN A 376 -11.45 -24.63 -2.82
N VAL A 377 -12.44 -25.50 -3.07
CA VAL A 377 -12.67 -26.12 -4.37
C VAL A 377 -14.10 -25.84 -4.80
N GLN A 378 -14.23 -25.25 -5.98
CA GLN A 378 -15.51 -24.90 -6.58
C GLN A 378 -15.71 -25.67 -7.88
N VAL A 379 -16.96 -26.05 -8.17
CA VAL A 379 -17.39 -26.51 -9.48
C VAL A 379 -17.92 -25.31 -10.24
N CYS A 380 -17.21 -24.94 -11.30
CA CYS A 380 -17.59 -23.90 -12.24
C CYS A 380 -18.48 -24.51 -13.33
N ASN A 381 -19.68 -23.98 -13.49
CA ASN A 381 -20.61 -24.39 -14.53
C ASN A 381 -20.71 -23.29 -15.59
N TRP A 382 -20.01 -23.48 -16.70
CA TRP A 382 -19.99 -22.52 -17.80
C TRP A 382 -21.18 -22.75 -18.73
N LYS A 383 -22.05 -21.75 -18.83
CA LYS A 383 -23.27 -21.74 -19.68
C LYS A 383 -24.19 -22.96 -19.51
N ASN A 384 -24.14 -23.68 -18.38
CA ASN A 384 -24.85 -24.96 -18.17
C ASN A 384 -24.44 -26.10 -19.12
N GLU A 385 -23.32 -25.97 -19.84
CA GLU A 385 -22.87 -26.91 -20.86
C GLU A 385 -21.57 -27.63 -20.46
N PHE A 386 -20.69 -26.95 -19.73
CA PHE A 386 -19.38 -27.46 -19.40
C PHE A 386 -19.03 -27.20 -17.93
N LYS A 387 -18.59 -28.24 -17.23
CA LYS A 387 -18.24 -28.17 -15.81
C LYS A 387 -16.77 -28.45 -15.59
N PHE A 388 -16.11 -27.68 -14.74
CA PHE A 388 -14.71 -27.88 -14.38
C PHE A 388 -14.48 -27.45 -12.93
N TYR A 389 -13.36 -27.89 -12.36
CA TYR A 389 -12.96 -27.49 -11.02
C TYR A 389 -12.14 -26.20 -11.05
N LEU A 390 -12.43 -25.30 -10.10
CA LEU A 390 -11.58 -24.18 -9.72
C LEU A 390 -11.08 -24.43 -8.29
N PHE A 391 -9.76 -24.59 -8.17
CA PHE A 391 -9.05 -24.68 -6.90
C PHE A 391 -8.53 -23.30 -6.53
N GLU A 392 -8.85 -22.84 -5.33
CA GLU A 392 -8.34 -21.60 -4.79
C GLU A 392 -7.28 -21.90 -3.73
N GLY A 393 -6.07 -21.40 -3.95
CA GLY A 393 -5.00 -21.44 -2.95
C GLY A 393 -5.16 -20.37 -1.87
N LYS A 394 -4.58 -20.60 -0.70
CA LYS A 394 -4.32 -19.53 0.27
C LYS A 394 -3.30 -18.54 -0.29
N GLU A 395 -3.35 -17.30 0.21
CA GLU A 395 -2.36 -16.28 -0.10
C GLU A 395 -0.97 -16.77 0.37
N CYS A 396 -0.02 -16.81 -0.56
CA CYS A 396 1.36 -17.22 -0.32
C CYS A 396 2.12 -16.14 0.47
N ASP A 397 3.25 -16.49 1.10
CA ASP A 397 4.07 -15.52 1.84
C ASP A 397 4.63 -14.38 0.95
N CYS A 398 4.64 -14.56 -0.38
CA CYS A 398 4.97 -13.52 -1.34
C CYS A 398 3.82 -12.53 -1.62
N GLY A 399 2.63 -12.73 -1.04
CA GLY A 399 1.44 -11.89 -1.20
C GLY A 399 0.60 -12.19 -2.45
N GLU A 400 0.89 -13.30 -3.14
CA GLU A 400 0.17 -13.72 -4.34
C GLU A 400 -0.80 -14.86 -4.00
N LYS A 401 -2.00 -14.85 -4.59
CA LYS A 401 -2.96 -15.95 -4.54
C LYS A 401 -2.89 -16.72 -5.85
N VAL A 402 -3.03 -18.05 -5.78
CA VAL A 402 -2.92 -18.95 -6.94
C VAL A 402 -4.26 -19.63 -7.16
N TYR A 403 -4.69 -19.68 -8.41
CA TYR A 403 -5.92 -20.32 -8.84
C TYR A 403 -5.57 -21.43 -9.81
N ALA A 404 -6.16 -22.61 -9.64
CA ALA A 404 -5.96 -23.72 -10.55
C ALA A 404 -7.26 -24.21 -11.17
N LEU A 405 -7.23 -24.51 -12.47
CA LEU A 405 -8.36 -25.03 -13.23
C LEU A 405 -8.08 -26.46 -13.65
N SER A 406 -9.07 -27.34 -13.51
CA SER A 406 -8.98 -28.74 -13.94
C SER A 406 -10.29 -29.28 -14.52
N LEU A 407 -10.17 -30.16 -15.51
CA LEU A 407 -11.29 -30.95 -16.00
C LEU A 407 -11.79 -31.91 -14.90
N MET A 408 -13.10 -32.20 -14.91
CA MET A 408 -13.65 -33.17 -13.96
C MET A 408 -13.36 -34.61 -14.38
N ASP A 409 -13.30 -34.87 -15.68
CA ASP A 409 -13.03 -36.19 -16.27
C ASP A 409 -12.12 -36.08 -17.50
N GLU A 410 -11.29 -37.09 -17.74
CA GLU A 410 -10.35 -37.12 -18.88
C GLU A 410 -11.06 -37.15 -20.24
N GLU A 411 -12.23 -37.80 -20.32
CA GLU A 411 -13.00 -37.97 -21.57
C GLU A 411 -14.00 -36.82 -21.83
N GLN A 412 -13.99 -35.77 -21.01
CA GLN A 412 -14.94 -34.68 -21.12
C GLN A 412 -14.71 -33.88 -22.42
N GLU A 413 -15.75 -33.74 -23.26
CA GLU A 413 -15.69 -32.92 -24.47
C GLU A 413 -15.54 -31.44 -24.10
N ILE A 414 -14.45 -30.81 -24.56
CA ILE A 414 -14.14 -29.41 -24.30
C ILE A 414 -14.78 -28.56 -25.41
N PRO A 415 -15.61 -27.56 -25.09
CA PRO A 415 -16.14 -26.63 -26.09
C PRO A 415 -15.04 -25.91 -26.87
N GLU A 416 -15.26 -25.66 -28.17
CA GLU A 416 -14.29 -24.97 -29.04
C GLU A 416 -13.80 -23.61 -28.45
N GLU A 417 -14.68 -22.90 -27.76
CA GLU A 417 -14.35 -21.62 -27.08
C GLU A 417 -13.33 -21.77 -25.93
N LEU A 418 -13.20 -22.97 -25.35
CA LEU A 418 -12.37 -23.24 -24.17
C LEU A 418 -11.11 -24.07 -24.48
N GLU A 419 -10.95 -24.54 -25.73
CA GLU A 419 -9.81 -25.38 -26.14
C GLU A 419 -8.46 -24.71 -25.85
N ASN A 420 -8.34 -23.40 -26.08
CA ASN A 420 -7.08 -22.67 -25.87
C ASN A 420 -6.59 -22.69 -24.41
N ILE A 421 -7.50 -22.86 -23.46
CA ILE A 421 -7.21 -22.83 -22.02
C ILE A 421 -6.83 -24.22 -21.54
N PHE A 422 -7.67 -25.23 -21.83
CA PHE A 422 -7.50 -26.59 -21.32
C PHE A 422 -6.59 -27.49 -22.19
N THR A 423 -6.23 -27.06 -23.41
CA THR A 423 -5.26 -27.75 -24.30
C THR A 423 -3.86 -27.13 -24.21
#